data_AF-A0A1S4W5I8-F1
#
_entry.id   AF-A0A1S4W5I8-F1
#
_cell.length_a   1.000
_cell.length_b   1.000
_cell.length_c   1.000
_cell.angle_alpha   90.00
_cell.angle_beta   90.00
_cell.angle_gamma   90.00
#
_symmetry.space_group_name_H-M   'P 1'
#
loop_
_entity.id
_entity.type
_entity.pdbx_description
1 polymer ?
#
loop_
_entity_poly.entity_id
_entity_poly.type
_entity_poly.pdbx_seq_one_letter_code
_entity_poly.pdbx_strand_id
1 'polypeptide(L)'
;MSRNLNHPPEKVWPWLVDPDRLRQWSPAIPDRPLDSPGPAQVQETAADPVLDGEVLTVDPPRELIHRWGPDDILRWRIEPTGNGCRLTLEHSMSDRGNASGNAGGWHICLDTLTLAVDGTPRGRVVGMDAMEHDWQRLNDGYATMLG
;
A
#
# COMPACT_ATOMS: atom_id res chain seq x y z
N MET A 1 -8.35 -5.19 -1.31
CA MET A 1 -8.48 -4.49 -2.61
C MET A 1 -7.59 -5.16 -3.66
N SER A 2 -7.90 -5.07 -4.96
CA SER A 2 -6.97 -5.56 -6.01
C SER A 2 -6.85 -4.59 -7.19
N ARG A 3 -5.75 -4.70 -7.94
CA ARG A 3 -5.44 -3.97 -9.18
C ARG A 3 -4.85 -4.91 -10.21
N ASN A 4 -5.26 -4.77 -11.47
CA ASN A 4 -4.63 -5.45 -12.60
C ASN A 4 -3.55 -4.54 -13.18
N LEU A 5 -2.35 -5.06 -13.33
CA LEU A 5 -1.20 -4.34 -13.87
C LEU A 5 -0.74 -5.05 -15.15
N ASN A 6 -0.51 -4.30 -16.22
CA ASN A 6 -0.05 -4.84 -17.51
C ASN A 6 1.48 -5.08 -17.53
N HIS A 7 2.05 -5.43 -16.38
CA HIS A 7 3.48 -5.65 -16.18
C HIS A 7 3.70 -6.98 -15.47
N PRO A 8 4.85 -7.63 -15.69
CA PRO A 8 5.16 -8.89 -15.02
C PRO A 8 5.40 -8.67 -13.51
N PRO A 9 5.14 -9.68 -12.65
CA PRO A 9 5.33 -9.58 -11.21
C PRO A 9 6.70 -9.03 -10.78
N GLU A 10 7.77 -9.41 -11.50
CA GLU A 10 9.15 -8.99 -11.23
C GLU A 10 9.36 -7.49 -11.38
N LYS A 11 8.56 -6.83 -12.24
CA LYS A 11 8.60 -5.37 -12.40
C LYS A 11 7.80 -4.67 -11.31
N VAL A 12 6.74 -5.30 -10.80
CA VAL A 12 5.88 -4.74 -9.74
C VAL A 12 6.50 -4.93 -8.36
N TRP A 13 7.15 -6.06 -8.12
CA TRP A 13 7.68 -6.45 -6.81
C TRP A 13 8.56 -5.39 -6.13
N PRO A 14 9.53 -4.75 -6.81
CA PRO A 14 10.33 -3.69 -6.19
C PRO A 14 9.48 -2.55 -5.61
N TRP A 15 8.31 -2.25 -6.20
CA TRP A 15 7.44 -1.18 -5.71
C TRP A 15 6.81 -1.47 -4.34
N LEU A 16 6.85 -2.72 -3.86
CA LEU A 16 6.34 -3.12 -2.55
C LEU A 16 7.44 -3.17 -1.48
N VAL A 17 8.70 -3.38 -1.86
CA VAL A 17 9.80 -3.64 -0.92
C VAL A 17 10.85 -2.54 -0.88
N ASP A 18 11.00 -1.76 -1.95
CA ASP A 18 12.02 -0.72 -2.08
C ASP A 18 11.50 0.61 -1.49
N PRO A 19 12.13 1.15 -0.43
CA PRO A 19 11.72 2.41 0.19
C PRO A 19 11.67 3.58 -0.79
N ASP A 20 12.60 3.66 -1.75
CA ASP A 20 12.67 4.76 -2.71
C ASP A 20 11.53 4.72 -3.73
N ARG A 21 10.99 3.53 -3.98
CA ARG A 21 9.78 3.35 -4.79
C ARG A 21 8.52 3.59 -3.97
N LEU A 22 8.48 3.09 -2.73
CA LEU A 22 7.39 3.34 -1.79
C LEU A 22 7.19 4.86 -1.57
N ARG A 23 8.27 5.66 -1.58
CA ARG A 23 8.23 7.14 -1.52
C ARG A 23 7.42 7.80 -2.63
N GLN A 24 7.07 7.08 -3.69
CA GLN A 24 6.33 7.62 -4.82
C GLN A 24 4.82 7.36 -4.73
N TRP A 25 4.36 6.47 -3.85
CA TRP A 25 2.94 6.05 -3.83
C TRP A 25 2.40 5.59 -2.47
N SER A 26 3.25 5.07 -1.59
CA SER A 26 2.84 4.38 -0.35
C SER A 26 2.38 5.37 0.72
N PRO A 27 1.36 5.01 1.54
CA PRO A 27 0.94 5.84 2.65
C PRO A 27 2.01 5.95 3.74
N ALA A 28 2.88 4.94 3.90
CA ALA A 28 4.00 4.96 4.84
C ALA A 28 5.29 4.45 4.21
N ILE A 29 6.42 4.99 4.67
CA ILE A 29 7.75 4.67 4.17
C ILE A 29 8.55 3.95 5.25
N PRO A 30 9.07 2.74 4.98
CA PRO A 30 9.94 2.05 5.90
C PRO A 30 11.36 2.65 5.90
N ASP A 31 12.07 2.48 7.02
CA ASP A 31 13.47 2.86 7.20
C ASP A 31 14.45 1.93 6.47
N ARG A 32 13.99 0.76 6.06
CA ARG A 32 14.76 -0.24 5.32
C ARG A 32 13.92 -0.94 4.25
N PRO A 33 14.56 -1.63 3.28
CA PRO A 33 13.84 -2.51 2.38
C PRO A 33 13.08 -3.61 3.10
N LEU A 34 11.89 -3.94 2.61
CA LEU A 34 11.02 -5.00 3.15
C LEU A 34 11.29 -6.37 2.49
N ASP A 35 12.54 -6.61 2.09
CA ASP A 35 12.97 -7.80 1.35
C ASP A 35 13.37 -9.00 2.24
N SER A 36 13.32 -8.80 3.55
CA SER A 36 13.80 -9.76 4.56
C SER A 36 12.99 -9.63 5.86
N PRO A 37 12.67 -10.75 6.55
CA PRO A 37 11.94 -10.72 7.80
C PRO A 37 12.66 -9.94 8.91
N GLY A 38 11.89 -9.34 9.82
CA GLY A 38 12.41 -8.62 10.98
C GLY A 38 11.82 -7.22 11.15
N PRO A 39 12.22 -6.49 12.22
CA PRO A 39 11.64 -5.20 12.55
C PRO A 39 11.92 -4.16 11.45
N ALA A 40 10.98 -3.25 11.23
CA ALA A 40 11.11 -2.11 10.31
C ALA A 40 10.37 -0.92 10.90
N GLN A 41 10.99 0.25 10.91
CA GLN A 41 10.32 1.46 11.37
C GLN A 41 9.59 2.10 10.19
N VAL A 42 8.32 2.46 10.34
CA VAL A 42 7.52 3.03 9.26
C VAL A 42 7.00 4.41 9.63
N GLN A 43 7.04 5.34 8.68
CA GLN A 43 6.61 6.72 8.91
C GLN A 43 5.76 7.22 7.74
N GLU A 44 4.61 7.83 8.05
CA GLU A 44 3.71 8.41 7.06
C GLU A 44 4.25 9.76 6.55
N THR A 45 4.43 10.74 7.42
CA THR A 45 5.11 11.99 7.05
C THR A 45 6.20 12.33 8.05
N ALA A 46 7.11 13.23 7.69
CA ALA A 46 8.15 13.69 8.61
C ALA A 46 7.59 14.38 9.87
N ALA A 47 6.31 14.78 9.86
CA ALA A 47 5.61 15.35 11.01
C ALA A 47 4.92 14.29 11.89
N ASP A 48 4.75 13.07 11.38
CA ASP A 48 4.06 11.99 12.09
C ASP A 48 5.03 11.17 12.96
N PRO A 49 4.53 10.54 14.04
CA PRO A 49 5.32 9.60 14.81
C PRO A 49 5.78 8.43 13.95
N VAL A 50 6.98 7.93 14.26
CA VAL A 50 7.46 6.67 13.71
C VAL A 50 6.70 5.53 14.38
N LEU A 51 6.18 4.61 13.56
CA LEU A 51 5.45 3.44 14.00
C LEU A 51 6.35 2.20 13.93
N ASP A 52 6.24 1.33 14.93
CA ASP A 52 6.87 0.02 14.91
C ASP A 52 6.17 -0.88 13.89
N GLY A 53 6.90 -1.29 12.85
CA GLY A 53 6.49 -2.30 11.88
C GLY A 53 7.40 -3.52 11.92
N GLU A 54 7.04 -4.54 11.15
CA GLU A 54 7.81 -5.79 11.08
C GLU A 54 7.48 -6.53 9.79
N VAL A 55 8.50 -7.01 9.07
CA VAL A 55 8.30 -7.96 7.98
C VAL A 55 8.15 -9.35 8.58
N LEU A 56 6.99 -9.95 8.37
CA LEU A 56 6.66 -11.29 8.88
C LEU A 56 7.05 -12.37 7.87
N THR A 57 6.68 -12.16 6.61
CA THR A 57 6.94 -13.10 5.51
C THR A 57 7.31 -12.34 4.26
N VAL A 58 8.27 -12.85 3.51
CA VAL A 58 8.65 -12.34 2.19
C VAL A 58 8.96 -13.51 1.27
N ASP A 59 8.22 -13.61 0.17
CA ASP A 59 8.38 -14.62 -0.88
C ASP A 59 8.39 -13.92 -2.25
N PRO A 60 9.54 -13.41 -2.72
CA PRO A 60 9.63 -12.69 -3.98
C PRO A 60 9.35 -13.59 -5.20
N PRO A 61 8.63 -13.11 -6.23
CA PRO A 61 7.89 -11.84 -6.35
C PRO A 61 6.39 -12.00 -6.00
N ARG A 62 6.02 -12.96 -5.15
CA ARG A 62 4.63 -13.44 -4.99
C ARG A 62 3.92 -12.87 -3.78
N GLU A 63 4.57 -12.78 -2.63
CA GLU A 63 3.89 -12.44 -1.37
C GLU A 63 4.77 -11.68 -0.38
N LEU A 64 4.22 -10.61 0.19
CA LEU A 64 4.82 -9.86 1.29
C LEU A 64 3.76 -9.72 2.40
N ILE A 65 4.10 -10.11 3.63
CA ILE A 65 3.28 -9.90 4.82
C ILE A 65 4.09 -9.08 5.81
N HIS A 66 3.56 -7.93 6.21
CA HIS A 66 4.22 -7.07 7.19
C HIS A 66 3.21 -6.36 8.09
N ARG A 67 3.68 -5.97 9.27
CA ARG A 67 2.96 -5.10 10.20
C ARG A 67 3.10 -3.64 9.80
N TRP A 68 2.06 -2.87 10.08
CA TRP A 68 2.05 -1.41 9.95
C TRP A 68 1.56 -0.80 11.25
N GLY A 69 2.47 -0.57 12.19
CA GLY A 69 2.10 -0.23 13.56
C GLY A 69 1.74 -1.49 14.38
N PRO A 70 1.19 -1.29 15.60
CA PRO A 70 1.05 -2.37 16.58
C PRO A 70 0.02 -3.45 16.20
N ASP A 71 -1.07 -3.04 15.54
CA ASP A 71 -2.27 -3.88 15.43
C ASP A 71 -2.67 -4.25 13.99
N ASP A 72 -2.02 -3.66 12.99
CA ASP A 72 -2.41 -3.78 11.59
C ASP A 72 -1.44 -4.69 10.81
N ILE A 73 -2.01 -5.62 10.04
CA ILE A 73 -1.27 -6.52 9.16
C ILE A 73 -1.66 -6.24 7.72
N LEU A 74 -0.66 -5.97 6.88
CA LEU A 74 -0.80 -5.86 5.45
C LEU A 74 -0.25 -7.13 4.79
N ARG A 75 -1.06 -7.74 3.93
CA ARG A 75 -0.68 -8.84 3.07
C ARG A 75 -0.83 -8.42 1.61
N TRP A 76 0.29 -8.45 0.92
CA TRP A 76 0.40 -8.20 -0.50
C TRP A 76 0.58 -9.51 -1.25
N ARG A 77 -0.19 -9.71 -2.31
CA ARG A 77 -0.05 -10.86 -3.22
C ARG A 77 0.04 -10.40 -4.65
N ILE A 78 0.97 -10.97 -5.41
CA ILE A 78 1.11 -10.75 -6.84
C ILE A 78 0.90 -12.07 -7.57
N GLU A 79 -0.14 -12.13 -8.40
CA GLU A 79 -0.50 -13.32 -9.15
C GLU A 79 -0.32 -13.04 -10.65
N PRO A 80 0.49 -13.82 -11.39
CA PRO A 80 0.64 -13.62 -12.83
C PRO A 80 -0.70 -13.86 -13.55
N THR A 81 -0.93 -13.11 -14.61
CA THR A 81 -2.08 -13.22 -15.50
C THR A 81 -1.59 -13.28 -16.95
N GLY A 82 -2.48 -13.55 -17.91
CA GLY A 82 -2.08 -13.67 -19.32
C GLY A 82 -1.38 -12.43 -19.90
N ASN A 83 -1.67 -11.23 -19.38
CA ASN A 83 -1.16 -9.96 -19.91
C ASN A 83 -0.34 -9.15 -18.89
N GLY A 84 0.04 -9.73 -17.74
CA GLY A 84 0.71 -9.01 -16.66
C GLY A 84 0.50 -9.69 -15.31
N CYS A 85 0.06 -8.95 -14.29
CA CYS A 85 -0.24 -9.53 -12.98
C CYS A 85 -1.41 -8.84 -12.26
N ARG A 86 -1.96 -9.53 -11.26
CA ARG A 86 -2.92 -8.99 -10.32
C ARG A 86 -2.21 -8.74 -8.99
N LEU A 87 -2.20 -7.50 -8.55
CA LEU A 87 -1.78 -7.11 -7.20
C LEU A 87 -3.01 -7.12 -6.29
N THR A 88 -2.93 -7.81 -5.16
CA THR A 88 -3.97 -7.84 -4.13
C THR A 88 -3.40 -7.36 -2.82
N LEU A 89 -4.09 -6.42 -2.19
CA LEU A 89 -3.84 -5.93 -0.84
C LEU A 89 -4.94 -6.42 0.10
N GLU A 90 -4.56 -7.10 1.16
CA GLU A 90 -5.41 -7.46 2.29
C GLU A 90 -4.91 -6.70 3.51
N HIS A 91 -5.77 -5.88 4.10
CA HIS A 91 -5.48 -5.11 5.32
C HIS A 91 -6.34 -5.66 6.45
N SER A 92 -5.70 -6.31 7.41
CA SER A 92 -6.33 -6.81 8.61
C SER A 92 -6.10 -5.80 9.73
N MET A 93 -7.18 -5.20 10.22
CA MET A 93 -7.19 -4.22 11.32
C MET A 93 -7.92 -4.80 12.52
N SER A 94 -7.41 -4.51 13.72
CA SER A 94 -8.06 -4.91 14.98
C SER A 94 -9.22 -3.97 15.35
N ASP A 95 -9.12 -2.69 14.97
CA ASP A 95 -10.19 -1.69 15.13
C ASP A 95 -10.84 -1.36 13.78
N ARG A 96 -12.17 -1.55 13.70
CA ARG A 96 -12.97 -1.28 12.50
C ARG A 96 -13.39 0.19 12.38
N GLY A 97 -13.23 0.99 13.44
CA GLY A 97 -13.70 2.38 13.50
C GLY A 97 -13.14 3.30 12.42
N ASN A 98 -11.98 2.96 11.85
CA ASN A 98 -11.31 3.74 10.80
C ASN A 98 -11.19 3.00 9.46
N ALA A 99 -11.93 1.90 9.29
CA ALA A 99 -11.79 1.02 8.12
C ALA A 99 -12.21 1.69 6.79
N SER A 100 -13.21 2.59 6.81
CA SER A 100 -13.66 3.30 5.61
C SER A 100 -12.66 4.36 5.13
N GLY A 101 -12.11 5.15 6.06
CA GLY A 101 -11.08 6.15 5.76
C GLY A 101 -9.80 5.51 5.22
N ASN A 102 -9.39 4.39 5.82
CA ASN A 102 -8.23 3.61 5.36
C ASN A 102 -8.49 3.00 3.97
N ALA A 103 -9.69 2.50 3.69
CA ALA A 103 -10.04 1.97 2.37
C ALA A 103 -9.99 3.06 1.28
N GLY A 104 -10.44 4.28 1.58
CA GLY A 104 -10.34 5.44 0.69
C GLY A 104 -8.88 5.84 0.41
N GLY A 105 -8.05 5.90 1.46
CA GLY A 105 -6.62 6.21 1.33
C GLY A 105 -5.87 5.16 0.49
N TRP A 106 -6.12 3.88 0.74
CA TRP A 106 -5.52 2.80 -0.05
C TRP A 106 -5.92 2.82 -1.53
N HIS A 107 -7.16 3.24 -1.84
CA HIS A 107 -7.59 3.37 -3.23
C HIS A 107 -6.70 4.35 -4.00
N ILE A 108 -6.48 5.53 -3.43
CA ILE A 108 -5.66 6.59 -4.03
C ILE A 108 -4.18 6.15 -4.14
N CYS A 109 -3.65 5.51 -3.09
CA CYS A 109 -2.29 5.00 -3.09
C CYS A 109 -2.08 3.95 -4.19
N LEU A 110 -3.02 3.01 -4.36
CA LEU A 110 -2.93 1.96 -5.38
C LEU A 110 -3.08 2.48 -6.81
N ASP A 111 -3.86 3.54 -7.02
CA ASP A 111 -3.95 4.19 -8.33
C ASP A 111 -2.64 4.93 -8.65
N THR A 112 -2.04 5.58 -7.65
CA THR A 112 -0.71 6.21 -7.76
C THR A 112 0.37 5.18 -8.07
N LEU A 113 0.34 4.01 -7.40
CA LEU A 113 1.21 2.88 -7.68
C LEU A 113 1.07 2.42 -9.14
N THR A 114 -0.16 2.28 -9.63
CA THR A 114 -0.43 1.84 -11.01
C THR A 114 0.23 2.79 -12.01
N LEU A 115 0.06 4.10 -11.83
CA LEU A 115 0.69 5.13 -12.67
C LEU A 115 2.22 5.10 -12.59
N ALA A 116 2.77 4.84 -11.40
CA ALA A 116 4.22 4.79 -11.20
C ALA A 116 4.84 3.54 -11.86
N VAL A 117 4.19 2.38 -11.75
CA VAL A 117 4.58 1.13 -12.42
C VAL A 117 4.51 1.28 -13.95
N ASP A 118 3.51 2.01 -14.47
CA ASP A 118 3.37 2.34 -15.89
C ASP A 118 4.43 3.34 -16.40
N GLY A 119 5.25 3.91 -15.52
CA GLY A 119 6.32 4.85 -15.87
C GLY A 119 5.86 6.30 -15.98
N THR A 120 4.67 6.62 -15.46
CA THR A 120 4.11 7.98 -15.39
C THR A 120 3.86 8.40 -13.93
N PRO A 121 4.90 8.43 -13.07
CA PRO A 121 4.72 8.77 -11.66
C PRO A 121 4.18 10.21 -11.51
N ARG A 122 3.10 10.37 -10.74
CA ARG A 122 2.51 11.69 -10.43
C ARG A 122 2.95 12.27 -9.09
N GLY A 123 3.78 11.55 -8.35
CA GLY A 123 4.18 11.90 -7.00
C GLY A 123 3.24 11.32 -5.94
N ARG A 124 3.72 11.25 -4.71
CA ARG A 124 3.02 10.66 -3.56
C ARG A 124 1.91 11.59 -3.08
N VAL A 125 0.69 11.07 -2.98
CA VAL A 125 -0.48 11.78 -2.44
C VAL A 125 -0.75 11.30 -1.02
N VAL A 126 -0.52 12.16 -0.02
CA VAL A 126 -0.74 11.88 1.41
C VAL A 126 -1.30 13.10 2.13
N GLY A 127 -2.00 12.89 3.26
CA GLY A 127 -2.53 14.00 4.07
C GLY A 127 -3.60 14.83 3.35
N MET A 128 -3.51 16.17 3.45
CA MET A 128 -4.52 17.08 2.88
C MET A 128 -4.60 17.04 1.34
N ASP A 129 -3.56 16.61 0.63
CA ASP A 129 -3.59 16.45 -0.83
C ASP A 129 -4.51 15.29 -1.27
N ALA A 130 -4.76 14.30 -0.41
CA ALA A 130 -5.76 13.27 -0.67
C ALA A 130 -7.19 13.84 -0.62
N MET A 131 -7.44 14.89 0.18
CA MET A 131 -8.76 15.54 0.28
C MET A 131 -9.16 16.29 -1.00
N GLU A 132 -8.19 16.75 -1.80
CA GLU A 132 -8.45 17.38 -3.11
C GLU A 132 -8.74 16.37 -4.23
N HIS A 133 -8.41 15.09 -4.05
CA HIS A 133 -8.56 14.03 -5.06
C HIS A 133 -9.65 13.00 -4.69
N ASP A 134 -10.92 13.40 -4.78
CA ASP A 134 -12.11 12.52 -4.73
C ASP A 134 -12.27 11.63 -3.46
N TRP A 135 -11.46 11.86 -2.42
CA TRP A 135 -11.45 11.04 -1.20
C TRP A 135 -12.81 10.99 -0.49
N GLN A 136 -13.52 12.12 -0.44
CA GLN A 136 -14.82 12.21 0.25
C GLN A 136 -15.87 11.32 -0.43
N ARG A 137 -15.91 11.31 -1.77
CA ARG A 137 -16.81 10.45 -2.56
C ARG A 137 -16.48 8.97 -2.41
N LEU A 138 -15.19 8.62 -2.33
CA LEU A 138 -14.73 7.24 -2.11
C LEU A 138 -15.04 6.77 -0.69
N ASN A 139 -14.83 7.62 0.31
CA ASN A 139 -15.13 7.32 1.71
C ASN A 139 -16.62 7.04 1.91
N ASP A 140 -17.50 7.88 1.35
CA ASP A 140 -18.96 7.69 1.42
C ASP A 140 -19.42 6.39 0.73
N GLY A 141 -18.76 6.02 -0.38
CA GLY A 141 -19.02 4.77 -1.10
C GLY A 141 -18.62 3.52 -0.29
N TYR A 142 -17.45 3.54 0.35
CA TYR A 142 -17.01 2.41 1.19
C TYR A 142 -17.75 2.33 2.53
N ALA A 143 -18.13 3.46 3.14
CA ALA A 143 -18.97 3.48 4.34
C ALA A 143 -20.33 2.81 4.09
N THR A 144 -20.88 2.94 2.89
CA THR A 144 -22.14 2.27 2.49
C THR A 144 -21.95 0.77 2.25
N MET A 145 -20.77 0.33 1.80
CA MET A 145 -20.49 -1.08 1.48
C MET A 145 -20.06 -1.91 2.70
N LEU A 146 -19.49 -1.26 3.71
CA LEU A 146 -18.99 -1.88 4.94
C LEU A 146 -19.93 -1.68 6.15
N GLY A 147 -21.06 -0.99 5.96
CA GLY A 147 -22.13 -0.79 6.93
C GLY A 147 -23.16 -1.93 6.93
#